data_AF-A0A9D4G0P1-F1
#
_entry.id   AF-A0A9D4G0P1-F1
#
_cell.length_a   1.000
_cell.length_b   1.000
_cell.length_c   1.000
_cell.angle_alpha   90.00
_cell.angle_beta   90.00
_cell.angle_gamma   90.00
#
_symmetry.space_group_name_H-M   'P 1'
#
loop_
_entity.id
_entity.type
_entity.pdbx_description
1 polymer ?
#
loop_
_entity_poly.entity_id
_entity_poly.type
_entity_poly.pdbx_seq_one_letter_code
_entity_poly.pdbx_strand_id
1 'polypeptide(L)' 'MKLGNCNCNICKGCVKQYFEVAIREDHVRNWNCPRCLSPSLEDEQESYSYFEYLVLLVIIKL' A
#
# COMPACT_ATOMS: atom_id res chain seq x y z
N MET A 1 -2.12 -12.15 0.96
CA MET A 1 -2.98 -11.01 1.27
C MET A 1 -3.09 -10.17 0.01
N LYS A 2 -4.30 -9.78 -0.40
CA LYS A 2 -4.48 -8.86 -1.55
C LYS A 2 -4.31 -7.42 -1.05
N LEU A 3 -3.70 -6.54 -1.84
CA LEU A 3 -3.77 -5.09 -1.64
C LEU A 3 -4.93 -4.58 -2.51
N GLY A 4 -5.84 -3.77 -1.98
CA GLY A 4 -7.19 -3.52 -2.52
C GLY A 4 -7.27 -3.28 -4.03
N ASN A 5 -6.27 -2.61 -4.61
CA ASN A 5 -6.25 -2.21 -6.02
C ASN A 5 -5.37 -3.12 -6.90
N CYS A 6 -4.94 -4.29 -6.42
CA CYS A 6 -4.20 -5.26 -7.26
C CYS A 6 -4.42 -6.72 -6.84
N ASN A 7 -4.25 -7.65 -7.78
CA ASN A 7 -4.36 -9.09 -7.52
C ASN A 7 -3.03 -9.73 -7.07
N CYS A 8 -2.08 -8.94 -6.56
CA CYS A 8 -0.81 -9.47 -6.06
C CYS A 8 -1.01 -10.23 -4.75
N ASN A 9 -0.35 -11.39 -4.65
CA ASN A 9 -0.27 -12.15 -3.41
C ASN A 9 1.04 -11.81 -2.70
N ILE A 10 0.94 -11.01 -1.65
CA ILE A 10 2.06 -10.66 -0.78
C ILE A 10 1.78 -11.19 0.64
N CYS A 11 2.82 -11.67 1.31
CA CYS A 11 2.73 -12.18 2.67
C CYS A 11 2.52 -11.03 3.67
N LYS A 12 1.86 -11.27 4.82
CA LYS A 12 1.59 -10.21 5.82
C LYS A 12 2.88 -9.52 6.31
N GLY A 13 3.92 -10.31 6.60
CA GLY A 13 5.23 -9.78 7.04
C GLY A 13 5.91 -8.92 5.96
N CYS A 14 5.80 -9.33 4.70
CA CYS A 14 6.35 -8.62 3.55
C CYS A 14 5.68 -7.26 3.36
N VAL A 15 4.34 -7.19 3.49
CA VAL A 15 3.59 -5.92 3.44
C VAL A 15 3.99 -5.01 4.59
N LYS A 16 4.05 -5.55 5.81
CA LYS A 16 4.47 -4.78 7.00
C LYS A 16 5.87 -4.18 6.83
N GLN A 17 6.85 -4.99 6.49
CA GLN A 17 8.23 -4.56 6.31
C GLN A 17 8.36 -3.50 5.20
N TYR A 18 7.68 -3.70 4.07
CA TYR A 18 7.69 -2.72 2.98
C TYR A 18 7.17 -1.35 3.43
N PHE A 19 5.98 -1.31 4.05
CA PHE A 19 5.38 -0.06 4.47
C PHE A 19 6.10 0.58 5.68
N GLU A 20 6.73 -0.19 6.57
CA GLU A 20 7.57 0.37 7.64
C GLU A 20 8.75 1.19 7.10
N VAL A 21 9.37 0.74 6.02
CA VAL A 21 10.45 1.46 5.34
C VAL A 21 9.88 2.62 4.52
N ALA A 22 8.88 2.35 3.67
CA ALA A 22 8.30 3.36 2.78
C ALA A 22 7.74 4.56 3.56
N ILE A 23 7.11 4.34 4.73
CA ILE A 23 6.60 5.41 5.59
C ILE A 23 7.71 6.29 6.17
N ARG A 24 8.89 5.71 6.42
CA ARG A 24 10.03 6.44 7.01
C ARG A 24 10.85 7.17 5.97
N GLU A 25 11.00 6.59 4.78
CA GLU A 25 12.07 6.96 3.85
C GLU A 25 11.57 7.40 2.47
N ASP A 26 10.30 7.17 2.12
CA ASP A 26 9.80 7.39 0.77
C ASP A 26 8.61 8.36 0.70
N HIS A 27 8.43 8.97 -0.46
CA HIS A 27 7.30 9.84 -0.73
C HIS A 27 6.02 9.00 -0.85
N VAL A 28 4.92 9.50 -0.27
CA VAL A 28 3.62 8.81 -0.23
C VAL A 28 3.08 8.38 -1.61
N ARG A 29 3.53 9.02 -2.70
CA ARG A 29 3.20 8.65 -4.09
C ARG A 29 3.83 7.34 -4.57
N ASN A 30 4.86 6.87 -3.89
CA ASN A 30 5.57 5.63 -4.19
C ASN A 30 5.11 4.47 -3.31
N TRP A 31 4.09 4.69 -2.47
CA TRP A 31 3.54 3.67 -1.57
C TRP A 31 2.63 2.68 -2.31
N ASN A 32 2.89 2.45 -3.60
CA ASN A 32 2.16 1.51 -4.45
C ASN A 32 2.47 0.07 -4.03
N CYS A 33 1.79 -0.90 -4.66
CA CYS A 33 2.13 -2.30 -4.47
C CYS A 33 3.58 -2.58 -4.91
N PRO A 34 4.45 -3.16 -4.06
CA PRO A 34 5.86 -3.40 -4.38
C PRO A 34 6.08 -4.46 -5.48
N ARG A 35 5.03 -5.14 -5.92
CA ARG A 35 5.09 -6.17 -6.97
C ARG A 35 4.67 -5.70 -8.34
N CYS A 36 3.70 -4.80 -8.43
CA CYS A 36 3.10 -4.39 -9.69
C CYS A 36 3.00 -2.87 -9.88
N LEU A 37 3.42 -2.09 -8.87
CA LEU A 37 3.41 -0.63 -8.86
C LEU A 37 2.02 0.00 -9.03
N SER A 38 0.96 -0.80 -8.91
CA SER A 38 -0.44 -0.37 -8.94
C SER A 38 -0.97 -0.16 -7.52
N PRO A 39 -1.89 0.79 -7.28
CA PRO A 39 -2.37 1.80 -8.23
C PRO A 39 -1.35 2.92 -8.44
N SER A 40 -1.56 3.72 -9.50
CA SER A 40 -0.90 5.02 -9.58
C SER A 40 -1.44 5.91 -8.46
N LEU A 41 -0.56 6.63 -7.77
CA LEU A 41 -0.92 7.57 -6.71
C LEU A 41 -0.77 9.02 -7.17
N GLU A 42 -0.77 9.23 -8.50
CA GLU A 42 -0.79 10.56 -9.11
C GLU A 42 -2.21 11.13 -9.21
N ASP A 43 -3.22 10.27 -9.33
CA ASP A 43 -4.63 10.66 -9.31
C ASP A 43 -5.15 10.70 -7.87
N GLU A 44 -5.70 11.85 -7.46
CA GLU A 44 -6.12 12.10 -6.09
C GLU A 44 -7.27 11.17 -5.67
N GLN A 45 -8.23 10.91 -6.58
CA GLN A 45 -9.40 10.08 -6.30
C GLN A 45 -8.98 8.60 -6.10
N GLU A 46 -8.14 8.07 -6.99
CA GLU A 46 -7.63 6.71 -6.91
C GLU A 46 -6.74 6.51 -5.66
N SER A 47 -5.92 7.51 -5.34
CA SER A 47 -5.06 7.49 -4.16
C SER A 47 -5.86 7.48 -2.86
N TYR A 48 -6.94 8.26 -2.76
CA TYR A 48 -7.75 8.37 -1.55
C TYR A 48 -8.38 7.02 -1.17
N SER A 49 -9.03 6.35 -2.13
CA SER A 49 -9.61 5.02 -1.90
C SER A 49 -8.56 3.98 -1.54
N TYR A 50 -7.36 4.07 -2.11
CA TYR A 50 -6.26 3.16 -1.79
C TYR A 50 -5.72 3.38 -0.36
N PHE A 51 -5.60 4.64 0.08
CA PHE A 51 -5.13 4.95 1.43
C PHE A 51 -6.13 4.57 2.51
N GLU A 52 -7.44 4.74 2.30
CA GLU A 52 -8.46 4.23 3.23
C GLU A 52 -8.29 2.72 3.45
N TYR A 53 -8.05 1.98 2.38
CA TYR A 53 -7.77 0.55 2.45
C TYR A 53 -6.46 0.23 3.19
N LEU A 54 -5.37 0.95 2.87
CA LEU A 54 -4.07 0.76 3.55
C LEU A 54 -4.16 1.05 5.05
N VAL A 55 -4.87 2.09 5.46
CA VAL A 55 -5.10 2.43 6.87
C VAL A 55 -5.79 1.28 7.61
N LEU A 56 -6.85 0.72 7.02
CA LEU A 56 -7.54 -0.46 7.59
C LEU A 56 -6.61 -1.68 7.71
N LEU A 57 -5.70 -1.88 6.75
CA LEU A 57 -4.77 -3.00 6.77
C LEU A 57 -3.62 -2.83 7.77
N VAL A 58 -3.05 -1.65 7.84
CA VAL A 58 -1.82 -1.38 8.60
C VAL A 58 -2.13 -0.99 10.04
N ILE A 59 -3.21 -0.26 10.30
CA ILE A 59 -3.55 0.23 11.66
C ILE A 59 -4.47 -0.74 12.41
N ILE A 60 -5.45 -1.37 11.75
CA ILE A 60 -6.48 -2.17 12.45
C ILE A 60 -6.11 -3.67 12.53
N LYS A 61 -5.22 -4.15 11.65
CA LYS A 61 -4.86 -5.59 11.58
C LYS A 61 -3.42 -5.91 12.00
N LEU A 62 -2.68 -4.96 12.55
CA LEU A 62 -1.40 -5.18 13.23
C LEU A 62 -1.57 -5.11 14.75
#